data_AF-A0A381ZDT0-F1
#
_entry.id   AF-A0A381ZDT0-F1
#
_cell.length_a   1.000
_cell.length_b   1.000
_cell.length_c   1.000
_cell.angle_alpha   90.00
_cell.angle_beta   90.00
_cell.angle_gamma   90.00
#
_symmetry.space_group_name_H-M   'P 1'
#
loop_
_entity.id
_entity.type
_entity.pdbx_description
1 polymer ?
#
loop_
_entity_poly.entity_id
_entity_poly.type
_entity_poly.pdbx_seq_one_letter_code
_entity_poly.pdbx_strand_id
1 'polypeptide(L)'
;VLLKEISGERLLPVVVGSFEAQSIALALEVVETPRPLTHDLICEMIQGIDATLKTVKINNLNDGVFYARIEIEGADFGFRSIDARPSDAIAVALRLNTPILVSADVIKEAGVYKEEIKVERTLKTPEFTLQDLQEKLQNAVEKEEYEIAAKLRD
;
A
#
# COMPACT_ATOMS: atom_id res chain seq x y z
N VAL A 1 -2.66 0.26 2.99
CA VAL A 1 -3.46 -0.97 2.82
C VAL A 1 -3.89 -1.46 4.19
N LEU A 2 -5.11 -2.00 4.33
CA LEU A 2 -5.58 -2.61 5.57
C LEU A 2 -5.89 -4.09 5.30
N LEU A 3 -5.18 -4.99 5.97
CA LEU A 3 -5.47 -6.43 5.91
C LEU A 3 -6.35 -6.81 7.09
N LYS A 4 -7.47 -7.48 6.85
CA LYS A 4 -8.39 -7.93 7.90
C LYS A 4 -8.17 -9.40 8.20
N GLU A 5 -8.08 -9.73 9.48
CA GLU A 5 -8.06 -11.10 9.94
C GLU A 5 -9.37 -11.82 9.58
N ILE A 6 -9.27 -13.04 9.02
CA ILE A 6 -10.43 -13.79 8.52
C ILE A 6 -11.37 -14.17 9.66
N SER A 7 -10.83 -14.63 10.78
CA SER A 7 -11.59 -15.14 11.94
C SER A 7 -11.60 -14.18 13.13
N GLY A 8 -11.24 -12.92 12.92
CA GLY A 8 -11.11 -11.93 13.99
C GLY A 8 -11.49 -10.51 13.56
N GLU A 9 -11.34 -9.58 14.50
CA GLU A 9 -11.60 -8.14 14.27
C GLU A 9 -10.31 -7.32 14.13
N ARG A 10 -9.16 -7.99 14.22
CA ARG A 10 -7.86 -7.34 14.07
C ARG A 10 -7.62 -6.96 12.61
N LEU A 11 -6.96 -5.82 12.45
CA LEU A 11 -6.58 -5.22 11.20
C LEU A 11 -5.07 -5.00 11.25
N LEU A 12 -4.37 -5.29 10.16
CA LEU A 12 -2.96 -4.97 10.00
C LEU A 12 -2.83 -3.80 9.01
N PRO A 13 -2.47 -2.60 9.48
CA PRO A 13 -2.16 -1.48 8.61
C PRO A 13 -0.76 -1.66 7.99
N VAL A 14 -0.71 -1.68 6.67
CA VAL A 14 0.53 -1.70 5.90
C VAL A 14 0.64 -0.39 5.11
N VAL A 15 1.62 0.42 5.46
CA VAL A 15 1.94 1.67 4.76
C VAL A 15 2.58 1.33 3.42
N VAL A 16 2.04 1.90 2.34
CA VAL A 16 2.52 1.70 0.97
C VAL A 16 2.57 3.04 0.25
N GLY A 17 3.44 3.17 -0.74
CA GLY A 17 3.50 4.35 -1.58
C GLY A 17 2.27 4.48 -2.48
N SER A 18 2.14 5.65 -3.12
CA SER A 18 1.01 5.97 -4.00
C SER A 18 0.92 5.04 -5.22
N PHE A 19 2.06 4.74 -5.85
CA PHE A 19 2.13 3.84 -7.01
C PHE A 19 1.77 2.40 -6.64
N GLU A 20 2.26 1.92 -5.50
CA GLU A 20 1.89 0.59 -4.99
C GLU A 20 0.40 0.52 -4.63
N ALA A 21 -0.12 1.55 -3.96
CA ALA A 21 -1.55 1.63 -3.63
C ALA A 21 -2.43 1.59 -4.88
N GLN A 22 -2.04 2.31 -5.94
CA GLN A 22 -2.75 2.32 -7.22
C GLN A 22 -2.75 0.93 -7.87
N SER A 23 -1.60 0.24 -7.89
CA SER A 23 -1.52 -1.12 -8.45
C SER A 23 -2.39 -2.12 -7.69
N ILE A 24 -2.46 -1.98 -6.35
CA ILE A 24 -3.32 -2.81 -5.50
C ILE A 24 -4.79 -2.48 -5.74
N ALA A 25 -5.16 -1.20 -5.88
CA ALA A 25 -6.53 -0.79 -6.16
C ALA A 25 -7.03 -1.36 -7.49
N LEU A 26 -6.21 -1.28 -8.56
CA LEU A 26 -6.55 -1.86 -9.86
C LEU A 26 -6.78 -3.38 -9.79
N ALA A 27 -5.98 -4.09 -8.99
CA ALA A 27 -6.15 -5.53 -8.79
C ALA A 27 -7.44 -5.87 -8.03
N LEU A 28 -7.82 -5.05 -7.04
CA LEU A 28 -9.07 -5.23 -6.29
C LEU A 28 -10.31 -4.94 -7.15
N GLU A 29 -10.21 -3.98 -8.07
CA GLU A 29 -11.30 -3.61 -8.98
C GLU A 29 -11.41 -4.55 -10.19
N VAL A 30 -10.47 -5.50 -10.36
CA VAL A 30 -10.42 -6.46 -11.47
C VAL A 30 -10.50 -5.75 -12.83
N VAL A 31 -9.78 -4.62 -12.95
CA VAL A 31 -9.77 -3.82 -14.18
C VAL A 31 -8.79 -4.43 -15.17
N GLU A 32 -9.28 -4.86 -16.33
CA GLU A 32 -8.43 -5.30 -17.43
C GLU A 32 -7.74 -4.10 -18.10
N THR A 33 -6.41 -4.17 -18.23
CA THR A 33 -5.62 -3.18 -18.96
C THR A 33 -5.21 -3.70 -20.34
N PRO A 34 -5.10 -2.85 -21.37
CA PRO A 34 -4.78 -3.29 -22.74
C PRO A 34 -3.36 -3.86 -22.87
N ARG A 35 -2.49 -3.59 -21.89
CA ARG A 35 -1.15 -4.15 -21.77
C ARG A 35 -0.91 -4.55 -20.32
N PRO A 36 -0.12 -5.60 -20.06
CA PRO A 36 0.20 -6.03 -18.71
C PRO A 36 1.00 -4.95 -17.97
N LEU A 37 0.60 -4.66 -16.73
CA LEU A 37 1.37 -3.84 -15.80
C LEU A 37 2.48 -4.67 -15.15
N THR A 38 3.30 -4.04 -14.31
CA THR A 38 4.45 -4.68 -13.67
C THR A 38 4.06 -5.93 -12.86
N HIS A 39 3.01 -5.84 -12.05
CA HIS A 39 2.56 -6.99 -11.25
C HIS A 39 1.87 -8.06 -12.10
N ASP A 40 1.24 -7.69 -13.23
CA ASP A 40 0.69 -8.66 -14.19
C ASP A 40 1.84 -9.42 -14.87
N LEU A 41 2.89 -8.71 -15.30
CA LEU A 41 4.10 -9.32 -15.85
C LEU A 41 4.72 -10.32 -14.87
N ILE A 42 4.77 -10.01 -13.57
CA ILE A 42 5.27 -10.96 -12.55
C ILE A 42 4.38 -12.21 -12.47
N CYS A 43 3.06 -12.05 -12.55
CA CYS A 43 2.13 -13.19 -12.57
C CYS A 43 2.37 -14.08 -13.80
N GLU A 44 2.49 -13.48 -14.98
CA GLU A 44 2.81 -14.15 -16.24
C GLU A 44 4.17 -14.85 -16.18
N MET A 45 5.17 -14.25 -15.54
CA MET A 45 6.48 -14.88 -15.35
C MET A 45 6.41 -16.12 -14.47
N ILE A 46 5.65 -16.07 -13.38
CA ILE A 46 5.46 -17.24 -12.48
C ILE A 46 4.76 -18.36 -13.25
N GLN A 47 3.69 -18.05 -13.97
CA GLN A 47 2.95 -19.04 -14.75
C GLN A 47 3.75 -19.56 -15.95
N GLY A 48 4.52 -18.71 -16.62
CA GLY A 48 5.32 -19.05 -17.81
C GLY A 48 6.53 -19.94 -17.53
N ILE A 49 6.91 -20.11 -16.26
CA ILE A 49 7.89 -21.12 -15.83
C ILE A 49 7.23 -22.36 -15.20
N ASP A 50 5.94 -22.57 -15.48
CA ASP A 50 5.12 -23.65 -14.94
C ASP A 50 5.13 -23.72 -13.41
N ALA A 51 5.17 -22.55 -12.76
CA ALA A 51 5.10 -22.43 -11.31
C ALA A 51 3.74 -21.91 -10.86
N THR A 52 3.34 -22.33 -9.66
CA THR A 52 2.12 -21.87 -9.01
C THR A 52 2.47 -21.05 -7.77
N LEU A 53 1.88 -19.86 -7.63
CA LEU A 53 1.93 -19.12 -6.37
C LEU A 53 1.05 -19.84 -5.33
N LYS A 54 1.65 -20.26 -4.22
CA LYS A 54 0.95 -20.99 -3.16
C LYS A 54 0.40 -20.08 -2.09
N THR A 55 1.22 -19.13 -1.67
CA THR A 55 0.84 -18.16 -0.64
C THR A 55 1.82 -17.00 -0.63
N VAL A 56 1.34 -15.87 -0.12
CA VAL A 56 2.19 -14.78 0.34
C VAL A 56 2.18 -14.75 1.85
N LYS A 57 3.35 -14.55 2.47
CA LYS A 57 3.49 -14.47 3.92
C LYS A 57 4.12 -13.15 4.34
N ILE A 58 3.42 -12.36 5.14
CA ILE A 58 4.02 -11.25 5.89
C ILE A 58 4.55 -11.84 7.18
N ASN A 59 5.86 -12.11 7.21
CA ASN A 59 6.45 -12.99 8.21
C ASN A 59 7.24 -12.25 9.30
N ASN A 60 7.69 -11.03 9.03
CA ASN A 60 8.53 -10.29 9.97
C ASN A 60 8.20 -8.79 9.99
N LEU A 61 8.48 -8.16 11.13
CA LEU A 61 8.44 -6.73 11.35
C LEU A 61 9.73 -6.38 12.09
N ASN A 62 10.57 -5.54 11.50
CA ASN A 62 11.80 -5.09 12.15
C ASN A 62 11.97 -3.58 11.94
N ASP A 63 12.17 -2.84 13.03
CA ASP A 63 12.30 -1.38 13.01
C ASP A 63 11.16 -0.68 12.24
N GLY A 64 9.93 -1.17 12.39
CA GLY A 64 8.75 -0.64 11.67
C GLY A 64 8.67 -1.02 10.19
N VAL A 65 9.61 -1.82 9.68
CA VAL A 65 9.63 -2.31 8.30
C VAL A 65 9.08 -3.73 8.25
N PHE A 66 7.99 -3.90 7.51
CA PHE A 66 7.41 -5.22 7.24
C PHE A 66 8.19 -5.94 6.14
N TYR A 67 8.40 -7.24 6.34
CA TYR A 67 8.98 -8.15 5.36
C TYR A 67 7.92 -9.16 4.92
N ALA A 68 7.95 -9.49 3.63
CA ALA A 68 7.08 -10.50 3.07
C ALA A 68 7.86 -11.52 2.25
N ARG A 69 7.25 -12.68 2.06
CA ARG A 69 7.75 -13.71 1.14
C ARG A 69 6.66 -14.17 0.20
N ILE A 70 7.07 -14.38 -1.04
CA ILE A 70 6.27 -15.00 -2.10
C ILE A 70 6.69 -16.47 -2.15
N GLU A 71 5.75 -17.38 -1.90
CA GLU A 71 6.01 -18.82 -1.90
C GLU A 71 5.44 -19.43 -3.19
N ILE A 72 6.34 -19.89 -4.06
CA ILE A 72 6.00 -20.54 -5.33
C ILE A 72 6.43 -22.00 -5.31
N GLU A 73 5.75 -22.82 -6.10
CA GLU A 73 6.11 -24.21 -6.32
C GLU A 73 6.07 -24.51 -7.82
N GLY A 74 7.16 -25.04 -8.37
CA GLY A 74 7.22 -25.57 -9.73
C GLY A 74 7.59 -27.05 -9.70
N ALA A 75 7.20 -27.79 -10.75
CA ALA A 75 7.46 -29.23 -10.80
C ALA A 75 8.96 -29.57 -10.79
N ASP A 76 9.78 -28.79 -11.51
CA ASP A 76 11.21 -29.08 -11.70
C ASP A 76 12.10 -28.60 -10.56
N PHE A 77 11.73 -27.48 -9.94
CA PHE A 77 12.54 -26.87 -8.88
C PHE A 77 11.93 -27.05 -7.48
N GLY A 78 10.69 -27.51 -7.36
CA GLY A 78 9.98 -27.67 -6.10
C GLY A 78 9.61 -26.32 -5.47
N PHE A 79 9.60 -26.29 -4.13
CA PHE A 79 9.22 -25.10 -3.37
C PHE A 79 10.33 -24.04 -3.33
N ARG A 80 9.97 -22.77 -3.53
CA ARG A 80 10.84 -21.60 -3.36
C ARG A 80 10.14 -20.51 -2.58
N SER A 81 10.91 -19.83 -1.74
CA SER A 81 10.47 -18.70 -0.93
C SER A 81 11.34 -17.50 -1.31
N ILE A 82 10.72 -16.49 -1.90
CA ILE A 82 11.39 -15.30 -2.45
C ILE A 82 11.06 -14.12 -1.57
N ASP A 83 12.09 -13.36 -1.18
CA ASP A 83 11.92 -12.13 -0.40
C ASP A 83 11.21 -11.05 -1.23
N ALA A 84 10.26 -10.36 -0.62
CA ALA A 84 9.47 -9.34 -1.29
C ALA A 84 9.02 -8.25 -0.32
N ARG A 85 8.79 -7.05 -0.86
CA ARG A 85 8.05 -6.02 -0.11
C ARG A 85 6.59 -6.47 0.06
N PRO A 86 5.95 -6.17 1.20
CA PRO A 86 4.54 -6.52 1.42
C PRO A 86 3.61 -5.97 0.33
N SER A 87 3.84 -4.74 -0.15
CA SER A 87 3.04 -4.14 -1.21
C SER A 87 3.03 -4.97 -2.49
N ASP A 88 4.21 -5.41 -2.94
CA ASP A 88 4.36 -6.19 -4.17
C ASP A 88 3.75 -7.58 -3.99
N ALA A 89 4.01 -8.21 -2.85
CA ALA A 89 3.50 -9.54 -2.56
C ALA A 89 1.95 -9.54 -2.49
N ILE A 90 1.34 -8.54 -1.83
CA ILE A 90 -0.12 -8.36 -1.81
C ILE A 90 -0.66 -8.14 -3.23
N ALA A 91 -0.02 -7.29 -4.03
CA ALA A 91 -0.46 -6.99 -5.40
C ALA A 91 -0.45 -8.22 -6.32
N VAL A 92 0.54 -9.11 -6.19
CA VAL A 92 0.61 -10.38 -6.93
C VAL A 92 -0.42 -11.39 -6.40
N ALA A 93 -0.56 -11.51 -5.08
CA ALA A 93 -1.52 -12.43 -4.46
C ALA A 93 -2.96 -12.12 -4.86
N LEU A 94 -3.32 -10.83 -4.95
CA LEU A 94 -4.65 -10.41 -5.40
C LEU A 94 -4.92 -10.81 -6.86
N ARG A 95 -3.94 -10.65 -7.75
CA ARG A 95 -4.08 -11.00 -9.18
C ARG A 95 -4.19 -12.50 -9.41
N LEU A 96 -3.43 -13.29 -8.64
CA LEU A 96 -3.46 -14.76 -8.71
C LEU A 96 -4.47 -15.39 -7.75
N ASN A 97 -5.33 -14.60 -7.10
CA ASN A 97 -6.32 -15.05 -6.12
C ASN A 97 -5.74 -16.03 -5.07
N THR A 98 -4.56 -15.72 -4.57
CA THR A 98 -3.80 -16.59 -3.66
C THR A 98 -3.92 -16.10 -2.22
N PRO A 99 -3.97 -16.98 -1.19
CA PRO A 99 -4.02 -16.57 0.20
C PRO A 99 -2.85 -15.68 0.63
N ILE A 100 -3.18 -14.66 1.41
CA ILE A 100 -2.25 -13.79 2.13
C ILE A 100 -2.29 -14.21 3.60
N LEU A 101 -1.13 -14.63 4.11
CA LEU A 101 -0.97 -15.05 5.50
C LEU A 101 -0.07 -14.05 6.22
N VAL A 102 -0.35 -13.83 7.50
CA VAL A 102 0.44 -12.96 8.36
C VAL A 102 0.88 -13.76 9.57
N SER A 103 2.15 -13.62 9.96
CA SER A 103 2.67 -14.23 11.18
C SER A 103 1.92 -13.71 12.42
N ALA A 104 1.69 -14.60 13.39
CA ALA A 104 1.04 -14.26 14.64
C ALA A 104 1.83 -13.18 15.41
N ASP A 105 3.16 -13.23 15.34
CA ASP A 105 4.03 -12.24 16.00
C ASP A 105 3.85 -10.84 15.38
N VAL A 106 3.76 -10.77 14.05
CA VAL A 106 3.52 -9.51 13.33
C VAL A 106 2.13 -8.94 13.65
N ILE A 107 1.09 -9.78 13.69
CA ILE A 107 -0.25 -9.37 14.11
C ILE A 107 -0.27 -8.91 15.57
N LYS A 108 0.52 -9.53 16.44
CA LYS A 108 0.59 -9.17 17.86
C LYS A 108 1.29 -7.83 18.07
N GLU A 109 2.31 -7.54 17.27
CA GLU A 109 3.11 -6.31 17.38
C GLU A 109 2.45 -5.11 16.72
N ALA A 110 1.86 -5.27 15.53
CA ALA A 110 1.34 -4.17 14.72
C ALA A 110 -0.15 -4.30 14.34
N GLY A 111 -0.83 -5.36 14.78
CA GLY A 111 -2.27 -5.50 14.58
C GLY A 111 -3.04 -4.58 15.53
N VAL A 112 -4.09 -3.96 15.01
CA VAL A 112 -4.97 -3.03 15.73
C VAL A 112 -6.42 -3.49 15.65
N TYR A 113 -7.25 -3.11 16.61
CA TYR A 113 -8.69 -3.38 16.52
C TYR A 113 -9.42 -2.29 15.73
N LYS A 114 -10.57 -2.65 15.14
CA LYS A 114 -11.34 -1.73 14.29
C LYS A 114 -11.78 -0.46 15.03
N GLU A 115 -12.03 -0.51 16.34
CA GLU A 115 -12.36 0.70 17.11
C GLU A 115 -11.17 1.65 17.28
N GLU A 116 -9.95 1.13 17.29
CA GLU A 116 -8.70 1.88 17.51
C GLU A 116 -8.28 2.68 16.27
N ILE A 117 -8.72 2.28 15.08
CA ILE A 117 -8.43 2.97 13.80
C ILE A 117 -9.16 4.33 13.69
N LYS A 118 -9.95 4.73 14.69
CA LYS A 118 -10.63 6.04 14.66
C LYS A 118 -9.71 7.26 14.77
N VAL A 119 -8.39 7.11 14.89
CA VAL A 119 -7.47 8.24 15.05
C VAL A 119 -6.24 8.09 14.14
N GLU A 120 -6.31 8.75 12.97
CA GLU A 120 -5.22 9.40 12.19
C GLU A 120 -5.58 9.50 10.69
N ARG A 121 -6.79 10.01 10.41
CA ARG A 121 -6.95 10.89 9.24
C ARG A 121 -6.72 12.34 9.70
N THR A 122 -5.53 12.63 10.20
CA THR A 122 -4.95 13.97 10.02
C THR A 122 -4.51 14.06 8.55
N LEU A 123 -5.49 13.98 7.65
CA LEU A 123 -5.43 14.89 6.52
C LEU A 123 -5.36 16.24 7.21
N LYS A 124 -4.19 16.90 7.20
CA LYS A 124 -4.18 18.34 7.35
C LYS A 124 -5.05 18.84 6.19
N THR A 125 -6.36 18.93 6.41
CA THR A 125 -7.20 19.83 5.64
C THR A 125 -6.42 21.12 5.64
N PRO A 126 -6.04 21.67 4.47
CA PRO A 126 -5.38 22.96 4.46
C PRO A 126 -6.24 23.90 5.30
N GLU A 127 -5.64 24.50 6.33
CA GLU A 127 -6.34 25.38 7.29
C GLU A 127 -6.99 26.60 6.62
N PHE A 128 -6.73 26.78 5.32
CA PHE A 128 -7.20 27.87 4.50
C PHE A 128 -7.81 27.32 3.21
N THR A 129 -8.98 27.84 2.86
CA THR A 129 -9.56 27.63 1.54
C THR A 129 -8.79 28.44 0.50
N LEU A 130 -8.97 28.14 -0.79
CA LEU A 130 -8.38 28.93 -1.88
C LEU A 130 -8.78 30.41 -1.80
N GLN A 131 -9.99 30.70 -1.32
CA GLN A 131 -10.49 32.06 -1.12
C GLN A 131 -9.71 32.78 -0.02
N ASP A 132 -9.45 32.10 1.11
CA ASP A 132 -8.68 32.68 2.22
C ASP A 132 -7.22 32.97 1.83
N LEU A 133 -6.62 32.11 1.01
CA LEU A 133 -5.25 32.30 0.50
C LEU A 133 -5.19 33.46 -0.49
N GLN A 134 -6.19 33.62 -1.35
CA GLN A 134 -6.31 34.75 -2.26
C GLN A 134 -6.48 36.07 -1.52
N GLU A 135 -7.31 36.11 -0.47
CA GLU A 135 -7.50 37.31 0.34
C GLU A 135 -6.22 37.70 1.10
N LYS A 136 -5.51 36.72 1.67
CA LYS A 136 -4.21 36.95 2.33
C LYS A 136 -3.14 37.43 1.36
N LEU A 137 -3.10 36.87 0.14
CA LEU A 137 -2.17 37.31 -0.89
C LEU A 137 -2.45 38.76 -1.29
N GLN A 138 -3.73 39.11 -1.50
CA GLN A 138 -4.15 40.47 -1.84
C GLN A 138 -3.77 41.46 -0.74
N ASN A 139 -4.05 41.14 0.52
CA ASN A 139 -3.69 41.96 1.67
C ASN A 139 -2.17 42.14 1.82
N ALA A 140 -1.37 41.09 1.56
CA ALA A 140 0.09 41.17 1.64
C ALA A 140 0.67 42.07 0.53
N VAL A 141 0.08 42.03 -0.68
CA VAL A 141 0.46 42.93 -1.79
C VAL A 141 0.08 44.37 -1.46
N GLU A 142 -1.11 44.61 -0.90
CA GLU A 142 -1.57 45.96 -0.51
C GLU A 142 -0.74 46.57 0.64
N LYS A 143 -0.18 45.73 1.51
CA LYS A 143 0.73 46.15 2.59
C LYS A 143 2.21 46.18 2.18
N GLU A 144 2.51 45.95 0.91
CA GLU A 144 3.88 45.90 0.37
C GLU A 144 4.78 44.83 1.05
N GLU A 145 4.18 43.77 1.60
CA GLU A 145 4.85 42.64 2.25
C GLU A 145 5.21 41.55 1.21
N TYR A 146 6.09 41.91 0.27
CA TYR A 146 6.40 41.07 -0.91
C TYR A 146 6.98 39.68 -0.60
N GLU A 147 7.70 39.53 0.52
CA GLU A 147 8.22 38.22 0.96
C GLU A 147 7.09 37.25 1.37
N ILE A 148 6.03 37.78 1.99
CA ILE A 148 4.87 37.00 2.42
C ILE A 148 4.00 36.67 1.20
N ALA A 149 3.83 37.63 0.28
CA ALA A 149 3.11 37.41 -0.97
C ALA A 149 3.77 36.33 -1.86
N ALA A 150 5.11 36.29 -1.92
CA ALA A 150 5.82 35.25 -2.66
C ALA A 150 5.55 33.84 -2.09
N LYS A 151 5.60 33.69 -0.75
CA LYS A 151 5.33 32.42 -0.06
C LYS A 151 3.88 31.94 -0.17
N LEU A 152 2.92 32.85 -0.36
CA LEU A 152 1.49 32.53 -0.50
C LEU A 152 1.10 32.18 -1.94
N ARG A 153 1.97 32.48 -2.92
CA ARG A 153 1.74 32.22 -4.34
C ARG A 153 2.14 30.82 -4.78
N ASP A 154 3.20 30.28 -4.19
CA ASP A 154 3.75 28.93 -4.46
C ASP A 154 2.98 27.84 -3.71
#